data_AF-A0A961FV24-F1
#
_entry.id   AF-A0A961FV24-F1
#
_cell.length_a   1.000
_cell.length_b   1.000
_cell.length_c   1.000
_cell.angle_alpha   90.00
_cell.angle_beta   90.00
_cell.angle_gamma   90.00
#
_symmetry.space_group_name_H-M   'P 1'
#
loop_
_entity.id
_entity.type
_entity.pdbx_description
1 polymer ?
#
loop_
_entity_poly.entity_id
_entity_poly.type
_entity_poly.pdbx_seq_one_letter_code
_entity_poly.pdbx_strand_id
1 'polypeptide(L)'
;MLQRDSWVHLPAIFHRVVHRALQPSSVGSAISEHPAFQANPPTSFDMRDLKFLLLFGFLFFAAQAFTTPVSANEREWALELEARTAWWNESIVQGVEPEAESFVIEVQIDPVEAEGGDLQVVSGLVLGLKEGERVQDGVGGQLRVDFREGGDRAAFTFWHRKTCLTMLEPNPKPAGWVENRDYQHPHVLPLREGTGHRVKLVVWPEGEGSRVRLFVDYMDRPAEEHVLPERIRAGVVRLFAMRGGQEVDLRQSSRFATLRFVEVTPEQAGQLPSIADSVLDAIDVGHPAMETVAEAMREGRKDEARSLFIHHMRRRQDPKGPTIEEVASVVLHPNWQKISDEAVAGRYATIGYFDGFVDAWTDTNGESHRWVLQEEPLQLNWARDNGHLNRHFHWVSMARAWQEKSDPQYPRQFSAEVIDWVSREPFFWERCPAVGGVNLMDGTTFRWGFMNTSNIGRRLEMSWWPAYEVFRKSPDFSEEAHFALLLGMLRQARLIMNPSSFAAHDDGGAHTTLALLQTALLLPEFK
;
A
#
# COMPACT_ATOMS: atom_id res chain seq x y z
N MET A 1 -2.86 28.48 38.64
CA MET A 1 -3.15 29.57 37.70
C MET A 1 -2.25 29.36 36.49
N LEU A 2 -2.74 28.67 35.47
CA LEU A 2 -2.01 28.37 34.23
C LEU A 2 -2.70 29.14 33.11
N GLN A 3 -1.97 30.06 32.48
CA GLN A 3 -2.43 30.86 31.34
C GLN A 3 -2.62 29.95 30.12
N ARG A 4 -3.86 29.92 29.64
CA ARG A 4 -4.26 29.49 28.30
C ARG A 4 -3.96 30.67 27.37
N ASP A 5 -2.94 30.58 26.52
CA ASP A 5 -2.78 31.46 25.36
C ASP A 5 -1.85 30.81 24.32
N SER A 6 -2.42 29.93 23.49
CA SER A 6 -1.81 29.48 22.24
C SER A 6 -2.85 28.73 21.39
N TRP A 7 -3.88 29.46 20.94
CA TRP A 7 -4.91 28.98 20.01
C TRP A 7 -5.24 30.04 18.96
N VAL A 8 -4.26 30.48 18.17
CA VAL A 8 -4.53 31.27 16.95
C VAL A 8 -3.36 31.09 15.99
N HIS A 9 -3.42 30.13 15.05
CA HIS A 9 -2.70 30.16 13.74
C HIS A 9 -3.09 28.97 12.84
N LEU A 10 -4.39 28.76 12.63
CA LEU A 10 -4.91 27.74 11.71
C LEU A 10 -5.81 28.22 10.53
N PRO A 11 -5.62 29.40 9.87
CA PRO A 11 -6.41 29.70 8.65
C PRO A 11 -5.65 29.94 7.33
N ALA A 12 -4.32 29.85 7.25
CA ALA A 12 -3.61 30.25 6.02
C ALA A 12 -3.62 29.19 4.89
N ILE A 13 -3.56 27.89 5.23
CA ILE A 13 -3.50 26.79 4.26
C ILE A 13 -4.89 26.56 3.62
N PHE A 14 -5.95 26.64 4.42
CA PHE A 14 -7.34 26.38 4.00
C PHE A 14 -7.80 27.31 2.87
N HIS A 15 -7.43 28.59 2.92
CA HIS A 15 -7.92 29.58 1.96
C HIS A 15 -7.25 29.51 0.58
N ARG A 16 -6.07 28.87 0.44
CA ARG A 16 -5.34 28.82 -0.83
C ARG A 16 -5.56 27.52 -1.62
N VAL A 17 -5.68 26.39 -0.94
CA VAL A 17 -5.85 25.07 -1.60
C VAL A 17 -7.30 24.89 -2.09
N VAL A 18 -8.29 25.20 -1.24
CA VAL A 18 -9.72 25.01 -1.58
C VAL A 18 -10.19 25.99 -2.66
N HIS A 19 -9.64 27.21 -2.69
CA HIS A 19 -10.10 28.26 -3.60
C HIS A 19 -9.62 28.08 -5.06
N ARG A 20 -8.60 27.23 -5.29
CA ARG A 20 -8.11 26.87 -6.64
C ARG A 20 -8.78 25.62 -7.19
N ALA A 21 -9.09 24.64 -6.35
CA ALA A 21 -9.74 23.39 -6.78
C ALA A 21 -11.21 23.57 -7.21
N LEU A 22 -11.87 24.65 -6.78
CA LEU A 22 -13.31 24.86 -6.97
C LEU A 22 -13.68 25.93 -8.03
N GLN A 23 -12.76 26.37 -8.90
CA GLN A 23 -13.13 27.27 -10.00
C GLN A 23 -13.50 26.49 -11.27
N PRO A 24 -14.74 26.57 -11.76
CA PRO A 24 -15.08 26.03 -13.08
C PRO A 24 -14.40 26.87 -14.18
N SER A 25 -13.79 26.18 -15.14
CA SER A 25 -13.19 26.79 -16.33
C SER A 25 -14.26 27.49 -17.16
N SER A 26 -14.21 28.82 -17.18
CA SER A 26 -15.03 29.62 -18.10
C SER A 26 -14.36 29.62 -19.47
N VAL A 27 -15.07 29.06 -20.44
CA VAL A 27 -14.75 29.15 -21.87
C VAL A 27 -14.99 30.59 -22.31
N GLY A 28 -13.92 31.30 -22.65
CA GLY A 28 -13.95 32.65 -23.21
C GLY A 28 -13.19 32.69 -24.53
N SER A 29 -13.93 32.79 -25.63
CA SER A 29 -13.43 33.04 -26.98
C SER A 29 -12.73 34.41 -27.09
N ALA A 30 -11.54 34.47 -27.68
CA ALA A 30 -11.05 35.68 -28.33
C ALA A 30 -10.11 35.34 -29.49
N ILE A 31 -10.45 35.93 -30.64
CA ILE A 31 -9.81 35.85 -31.95
C ILE A 31 -8.73 36.95 -32.06
N SER A 32 -7.62 36.59 -32.71
CA SER A 32 -6.61 37.40 -33.44
C SER A 32 -5.94 38.62 -32.79
N GLU A 33 -4.61 38.65 -32.74
CA GLU A 33 -3.75 39.33 -33.73
C GLU A 33 -2.26 39.21 -33.32
N HIS A 34 -1.42 38.74 -34.24
CA HIS A 34 0.05 38.73 -34.12
C HIS A 34 0.64 39.94 -34.87
N PRO A 35 1.75 40.51 -34.38
CA PRO A 35 2.76 41.10 -35.24
C PRO A 35 4.06 40.30 -35.23
N ALA A 36 4.66 40.25 -36.42
CA ALA A 36 5.84 39.51 -36.80
C ALA A 36 7.11 39.98 -36.08
N PHE A 37 7.99 39.02 -35.75
CA PHE A 37 9.41 39.27 -35.50
C PHE A 37 10.24 38.41 -36.45
N GLN A 38 11.01 39.09 -37.31
CA GLN A 38 12.05 38.52 -38.15
C GLN A 38 13.30 38.24 -37.31
N ALA A 39 13.86 37.04 -37.42
CA ALA A 39 15.24 36.75 -37.02
C ALA A 39 15.91 35.88 -38.08
N ASN A 40 17.08 36.34 -38.55
CA ASN A 40 17.94 35.68 -39.53
C ASN A 40 18.55 34.37 -38.96
N PRO A 41 18.83 33.36 -39.80
CA PRO A 41 19.45 32.11 -39.36
C PRO A 41 20.97 32.27 -39.24
N PRO A 42 21.64 31.60 -38.28
CA PRO A 42 23.08 31.37 -38.38
C PRO A 42 23.35 30.12 -39.21
N THR A 43 24.24 30.32 -40.16
CA THR A 43 24.92 29.34 -41.01
C THR A 43 25.89 28.45 -40.24
N SER A 44 26.13 27.26 -40.82
CA SER A 44 27.24 26.31 -40.62
C SER A 44 27.32 25.54 -39.29
N PHE A 45 26.98 24.25 -39.37
CA PHE A 45 27.35 23.21 -38.42
C PHE A 45 28.50 22.39 -39.05
N ASP A 46 29.67 22.38 -38.40
CA ASP A 46 30.89 21.71 -38.88
C ASP A 46 30.98 20.28 -38.33
N MET A 47 31.07 19.29 -39.23
CA MET A 47 31.19 17.86 -38.92
C MET A 47 32.66 17.45 -38.77
N ARG A 48 33.34 17.91 -37.70
CA ARG A 48 34.73 17.49 -37.42
C ARG A 48 35.04 17.05 -35.98
N ASP A 49 34.10 17.07 -35.05
CA ASP A 49 34.33 16.64 -33.66
C ASP A 49 33.71 15.27 -33.31
N LEU A 50 33.77 14.32 -34.24
CA LEU A 50 33.33 12.93 -34.03
C LEU A 50 34.48 11.92 -34.09
N LYS A 51 35.58 12.17 -33.36
CA LYS A 51 36.70 11.22 -33.21
C LYS A 51 37.39 11.34 -31.85
N PHE A 52 36.65 11.20 -30.74
CA PHE A 52 37.27 10.95 -29.41
C PHE A 52 36.26 10.29 -28.46
N LEU A 53 35.83 9.07 -28.78
CA LEU A 53 35.11 8.18 -27.83
C LEU A 53 35.12 6.75 -28.37
N LEU A 54 36.33 6.20 -28.48
CA LEU A 54 36.57 4.79 -28.81
C LEU A 54 37.90 4.39 -28.15
N LEU A 55 37.89 4.28 -26.82
CA LEU A 55 38.79 3.43 -26.03
C LEU A 55 38.44 3.62 -24.55
N PHE A 56 37.50 2.85 -24.04
CA PHE A 56 37.49 2.32 -22.66
C PHE A 56 36.34 1.30 -22.57
N GLY A 57 36.61 0.12 -23.11
CA GLY A 57 35.93 -1.08 -22.66
C GLY A 57 36.69 -1.63 -21.46
N PHE A 58 35.99 -1.99 -20.38
CA PHE A 58 35.89 -3.37 -19.90
C PHE A 58 35.08 -3.43 -18.58
N LEU A 59 34.19 -4.43 -18.53
CA LEU A 59 33.60 -5.06 -17.34
C LEU A 59 32.53 -4.30 -16.54
N PHE A 60 31.30 -4.34 -17.04
CA PHE A 60 30.13 -4.60 -16.19
C PHE A 60 29.33 -5.76 -16.79
N PHE A 61 29.48 -6.94 -16.21
CA PHE A 61 28.55 -8.05 -16.40
C PHE A 61 27.28 -7.70 -15.60
N ALA A 62 26.33 -7.04 -16.24
CA ALA A 62 24.97 -6.99 -15.71
C ALA A 62 24.33 -8.34 -16.02
N ALA A 63 24.02 -9.10 -14.98
CA ALA A 63 23.15 -10.26 -15.05
C ALA A 63 21.75 -9.76 -15.44
N GLN A 64 21.46 -9.68 -16.75
CA GLN A 64 20.10 -9.66 -17.24
C GLN A 64 19.52 -11.06 -17.00
N ALA A 65 18.83 -11.22 -15.88
CA ALA A 65 17.89 -12.30 -15.71
C ALA A 65 16.81 -12.11 -16.79
N PHE A 66 16.87 -12.91 -17.85
CA PHE A 66 15.77 -13.07 -18.78
C PHE A 66 14.60 -13.66 -17.99
N THR A 67 13.71 -12.83 -17.49
CA THR A 67 12.37 -13.26 -17.10
C THR A 67 11.66 -13.68 -18.37
N THR A 68 11.65 -14.98 -18.64
CA THR A 68 10.76 -15.54 -19.64
C THR A 68 9.34 -15.08 -19.33
N PRO A 69 8.59 -14.54 -20.30
CA PRO A 69 7.19 -14.23 -20.07
C PRO A 69 6.48 -15.52 -19.68
N VAL A 70 5.86 -15.51 -18.50
CA VAL A 70 4.95 -16.58 -18.08
C VAL A 70 3.76 -16.51 -19.03
N SER A 71 3.83 -17.25 -20.13
CA SER A 71 2.69 -17.64 -20.96
C SER A 71 1.87 -18.66 -20.19
N ALA A 72 1.28 -18.26 -19.07
CA ALA A 72 0.23 -19.04 -18.42
C ALA A 72 -1.09 -18.71 -19.12
N ASN A 73 -1.85 -19.75 -19.45
CA ASN A 73 -3.24 -19.64 -19.91
C ASN A 73 -4.07 -18.94 -18.83
N GLU A 74 -4.09 -17.61 -18.84
CA GLU A 74 -4.98 -16.80 -18.00
C GLU A 74 -6.40 -17.03 -18.52
N ARG A 75 -7.23 -17.65 -17.69
CA ARG A 75 -8.64 -17.89 -17.97
C ARG A 75 -9.44 -17.23 -16.87
N GLU A 76 -10.32 -16.33 -17.25
CA GLU A 76 -11.24 -15.67 -16.33
C GLU A 76 -12.54 -16.46 -16.30
N TRP A 77 -13.01 -16.80 -15.11
CA TRP A 77 -14.30 -17.45 -14.91
C TRP A 77 -15.24 -16.53 -14.14
N ALA A 78 -16.45 -16.35 -14.67
CA ALA A 78 -17.58 -15.82 -13.93
C ALA A 78 -18.53 -16.97 -13.60
N LEU A 79 -18.93 -17.07 -12.34
CA LEU A 79 -19.79 -18.13 -11.84
C LEU A 79 -20.78 -17.57 -10.83
N GLU A 80 -22.04 -17.95 -10.97
CA GLU A 80 -23.09 -17.63 -10.01
C GLU A 80 -23.47 -18.91 -9.26
N LEU A 81 -23.48 -18.86 -7.92
CA LEU A 81 -23.93 -19.96 -7.08
C LEU A 81 -25.12 -19.48 -6.23
N GLU A 82 -26.27 -20.13 -6.40
CA GLU A 82 -27.46 -19.87 -5.58
C GLU A 82 -27.27 -20.53 -4.20
N ALA A 83 -27.35 -19.81 -3.08
CA ALA A 83 -27.42 -20.38 -1.74
C ALA A 83 -28.88 -20.55 -1.30
N ARG A 84 -29.25 -21.75 -0.84
CA ARG A 84 -30.60 -22.06 -0.34
C ARG A 84 -30.55 -22.50 1.11
N THR A 85 -31.61 -22.25 1.87
CA THR A 85 -31.72 -22.66 3.28
C THR A 85 -31.46 -24.17 3.41
N ALA A 86 -30.54 -24.55 4.30
CA ALA A 86 -30.11 -25.92 4.56
C ALA A 86 -29.43 -26.66 3.37
N TRP A 87 -29.11 -25.98 2.27
CA TRP A 87 -28.47 -26.56 1.09
C TRP A 87 -27.10 -25.93 0.84
N TRP A 88 -26.13 -26.80 0.52
CA TRP A 88 -24.80 -26.41 0.05
C TRP A 88 -24.78 -26.43 -1.47
N ASN A 89 -24.27 -25.37 -2.07
CA ASN A 89 -23.92 -25.35 -3.49
C ASN A 89 -22.42 -25.15 -3.61
N GLU A 90 -21.79 -26.00 -4.43
CA GLU A 90 -20.35 -25.96 -4.66
C GLU A 90 -20.06 -26.16 -6.15
N SER A 91 -18.96 -25.58 -6.62
CA SER A 91 -18.47 -25.76 -7.97
C SER A 91 -16.97 -25.94 -7.98
N ILE A 92 -16.51 -26.89 -8.79
CA ILE A 92 -15.07 -27.15 -8.97
C ILE A 92 -14.48 -26.08 -9.87
N VAL A 93 -13.35 -25.51 -9.45
CA VAL A 93 -12.53 -24.63 -10.28
C VAL A 93 -11.71 -25.49 -11.23
N GLN A 94 -11.96 -25.33 -12.53
CA GLN A 94 -11.26 -26.10 -13.56
C GLN A 94 -9.88 -25.49 -13.87
N GLY A 95 -8.93 -26.32 -14.32
CA GLY A 95 -7.62 -25.84 -14.77
C GLY A 95 -6.64 -25.49 -13.64
N VAL A 96 -6.93 -25.89 -12.41
CA VAL A 96 -5.98 -25.88 -11.30
C VAL A 96 -5.09 -27.11 -11.40
N GLU A 97 -3.78 -26.94 -11.28
CA GLU A 97 -2.81 -28.04 -11.15
C GLU A 97 -2.86 -28.59 -9.72
N PRO A 98 -3.43 -29.78 -9.46
CA PRO A 98 -3.68 -30.26 -8.10
C PRO A 98 -2.41 -30.48 -7.28
N GLU A 99 -1.28 -30.76 -7.94
CA GLU A 99 0.00 -31.01 -7.27
C GLU A 99 0.83 -29.75 -7.03
N ALA A 100 0.33 -28.57 -7.44
CA ALA A 100 1.03 -27.31 -7.21
C ALA A 100 1.21 -27.03 -5.71
N GLU A 101 2.46 -26.91 -5.28
CA GLU A 101 2.84 -26.57 -3.90
C GLU A 101 3.15 -25.06 -3.74
N SER A 102 3.37 -24.36 -4.87
CA SER A 102 3.60 -22.92 -4.93
C SER A 102 2.62 -22.28 -5.91
N PHE A 103 1.64 -21.53 -5.41
CA PHE A 103 0.58 -20.99 -6.25
C PHE A 103 -0.04 -19.72 -5.67
N VAL A 104 -0.69 -18.97 -6.56
CA VAL A 104 -1.57 -17.85 -6.25
C VAL A 104 -2.96 -18.20 -6.75
N ILE A 105 -3.96 -18.07 -5.88
CA ILE A 105 -5.36 -18.06 -6.28
C ILE A 105 -5.99 -16.73 -5.92
N GLU A 106 -6.73 -16.14 -6.85
CA GLU A 106 -7.43 -14.88 -6.68
C GLU A 106 -8.88 -15.05 -7.13
N VAL A 107 -9.82 -14.44 -6.40
CA VAL A 107 -11.25 -14.49 -6.71
C VAL A 107 -11.95 -13.26 -6.14
N GLN A 108 -12.93 -12.73 -6.86
CA GLN A 108 -13.89 -11.77 -6.32
C GLN A 108 -15.14 -12.52 -5.88
N ILE A 109 -15.57 -12.31 -4.64
CA ILE A 109 -16.68 -13.00 -3.99
C ILE A 109 -17.67 -11.96 -3.49
N ASP A 110 -18.85 -11.92 -4.06
CA ASP A 110 -20.03 -11.27 -3.51
C ASP A 110 -20.84 -12.32 -2.73
N PRO A 111 -20.81 -12.31 -1.38
CA PRO A 111 -21.47 -13.33 -0.58
C PRO A 111 -22.98 -13.30 -0.68
N VAL A 112 -23.58 -12.11 -0.82
CA VAL A 112 -25.04 -11.94 -0.87
C VAL A 112 -25.37 -10.78 -1.80
N GLU A 113 -25.91 -11.08 -2.97
CA GLU A 113 -26.30 -10.07 -3.96
C GLU A 113 -27.43 -9.14 -3.47
N ALA A 114 -28.23 -9.58 -2.48
CA ALA A 114 -29.35 -8.80 -1.97
C ALA A 114 -28.91 -7.56 -1.16
N GLU A 115 -29.70 -6.49 -1.31
CA GLU A 115 -29.51 -5.23 -0.58
C GLU A 115 -29.44 -5.48 0.94
N GLY A 116 -28.41 -4.91 1.58
CA GLY A 116 -28.16 -5.07 3.03
C GLY A 116 -27.60 -6.43 3.48
N GLY A 117 -27.32 -7.36 2.54
CA GLY A 117 -26.70 -8.66 2.79
C GLY A 117 -27.53 -9.63 3.65
N ASP A 118 -26.91 -10.76 4.04
CA ASP A 118 -27.50 -11.76 4.93
C ASP A 118 -26.43 -12.57 5.70
N LEU A 119 -26.29 -12.30 7.00
CA LEU A 119 -25.27 -12.93 7.85
C LEU A 119 -25.45 -14.46 7.99
N GLN A 120 -26.58 -15.02 7.56
CA GLN A 120 -26.79 -16.46 7.50
C GLN A 120 -26.16 -17.10 6.27
N VAL A 121 -25.88 -16.33 5.22
CA VAL A 121 -25.19 -16.82 4.03
C VAL A 121 -23.69 -16.79 4.28
N VAL A 122 -23.03 -17.89 3.90
CA VAL A 122 -21.58 -18.02 3.91
C VAL A 122 -21.18 -18.45 2.51
N SER A 123 -20.33 -17.65 1.87
CA SER A 123 -19.73 -17.99 0.58
C SER A 123 -18.21 -18.02 0.73
N GLY A 124 -17.51 -18.71 -0.16
CA GLY A 124 -16.07 -18.83 0.00
C GLY A 124 -15.39 -19.76 -1.00
N LEU A 125 -14.13 -20.04 -0.70
CA LEU A 125 -13.30 -20.99 -1.44
C LEU A 125 -12.66 -22.00 -0.50
N VAL A 126 -12.52 -23.24 -0.96
CA VAL A 126 -11.79 -24.32 -0.30
C VAL A 126 -10.79 -24.90 -1.27
N LEU A 127 -9.61 -25.23 -0.78
CA LEU A 127 -8.53 -25.85 -1.56
C LEU A 127 -7.86 -27.00 -0.82
N GLY A 128 -7.08 -27.79 -1.54
CA GLY A 128 -6.41 -28.98 -1.01
C GLY A 128 -7.39 -30.14 -0.75
N LEU A 129 -8.53 -30.16 -1.44
CA LEU A 129 -9.46 -31.29 -1.41
C LEU A 129 -8.91 -32.44 -2.26
N LYS A 130 -9.18 -33.68 -1.86
CA LYS A 130 -8.96 -34.84 -2.72
C LYS A 130 -10.06 -34.95 -3.77
N GLU A 131 -9.79 -35.69 -4.83
CA GLU A 131 -10.82 -36.02 -5.82
C GLU A 131 -12.02 -36.70 -5.16
N GLY A 132 -13.22 -36.18 -5.43
CA GLY A 132 -14.47 -36.67 -4.85
C GLY A 132 -14.83 -36.10 -3.47
N GLU A 133 -13.92 -35.44 -2.75
CA GLU A 133 -14.25 -34.76 -1.49
C GLU A 133 -15.17 -33.54 -1.75
N ARG A 134 -16.10 -33.31 -0.82
CA ARG A 134 -17.04 -32.19 -0.83
C ARG A 134 -16.77 -31.26 0.33
N VAL A 135 -17.09 -29.97 0.17
CA VAL A 135 -16.91 -28.97 1.23
C VAL A 135 -17.77 -29.29 2.46
N GLN A 136 -18.99 -29.78 2.22
CA GLN A 136 -19.97 -30.11 3.25
C GLN A 136 -19.54 -31.19 4.25
N ASP A 137 -18.56 -32.03 3.88
CA ASP A 137 -18.15 -33.17 4.72
C ASP A 137 -17.37 -32.69 5.96
N GLY A 138 -16.99 -31.40 6.02
CA GLY A 138 -16.43 -30.75 7.22
C GLY A 138 -15.04 -31.22 7.64
N VAL A 139 -14.43 -32.12 6.86
CA VAL A 139 -13.05 -32.63 7.05
C VAL A 139 -12.20 -32.44 5.80
N GLY A 140 -12.82 -32.13 4.66
CA GLY A 140 -12.15 -31.94 3.37
C GLY A 140 -11.51 -30.56 3.25
N GLY A 141 -10.36 -30.51 2.57
CA GLY A 141 -9.65 -29.28 2.25
C GLY A 141 -8.59 -28.92 3.30
N GLN A 142 -7.45 -28.43 2.81
CA GLN A 142 -6.37 -27.96 3.66
C GLN A 142 -6.61 -26.52 4.10
N LEU A 143 -7.05 -25.65 3.19
CA LEU A 143 -7.36 -24.25 3.47
C LEU A 143 -8.77 -23.88 3.03
N ARG A 144 -9.40 -22.97 3.78
CA ARG A 144 -10.74 -22.47 3.48
C ARG A 144 -10.86 -20.99 3.89
N VAL A 145 -11.45 -20.18 3.01
CA VAL A 145 -11.78 -18.78 3.28
C VAL A 145 -13.28 -18.62 3.16
N ASP A 146 -13.89 -18.05 4.19
CA ASP A 146 -15.34 -17.81 4.25
C ASP A 146 -15.60 -16.31 4.30
N PHE A 147 -16.69 -15.87 3.69
CA PHE A 147 -17.22 -14.53 3.77
C PHE A 147 -18.68 -14.56 4.20
N ARG A 148 -19.07 -13.51 4.94
CA ARG A 148 -20.44 -13.21 5.33
C ARG A 148 -20.66 -11.72 5.19
N GLU A 149 -21.82 -11.31 4.71
CA GLU A 149 -22.23 -9.91 4.66
C GLU A 149 -23.59 -9.78 5.31
N GLY A 150 -23.85 -8.69 6.03
CA GLY A 150 -25.21 -8.37 6.45
C GLY A 150 -25.29 -7.27 7.50
N GLY A 151 -26.33 -6.46 7.40
CA GLY A 151 -26.46 -5.24 8.18
C GLY A 151 -25.53 -4.15 7.62
N ASP A 152 -24.65 -3.61 8.45
CA ASP A 152 -23.68 -2.57 8.09
C ASP A 152 -22.24 -3.09 7.97
N ARG A 153 -22.07 -4.43 7.96
CA ARG A 153 -20.75 -5.07 8.05
C ARG A 153 -20.65 -6.33 7.21
N ALA A 154 -19.41 -6.66 6.91
CA ALA A 154 -19.00 -7.93 6.36
C ALA A 154 -17.97 -8.58 7.28
N ALA A 155 -17.72 -9.87 7.12
CA ALA A 155 -16.69 -10.57 7.85
C ALA A 155 -16.10 -11.71 7.02
N PHE A 156 -14.80 -11.94 7.15
CA PHE A 156 -14.14 -13.14 6.64
C PHE A 156 -13.74 -14.09 7.77
N THR A 157 -13.46 -15.35 7.46
CA THR A 157 -12.69 -16.23 8.35
C THR A 157 -11.75 -17.10 7.53
N PHE A 158 -10.54 -17.31 8.04
CA PHE A 158 -9.55 -18.15 7.42
C PHE A 158 -9.34 -19.43 8.24
N TRP A 159 -9.41 -20.57 7.56
CA TRP A 159 -9.37 -21.89 8.17
C TRP A 159 -8.23 -22.71 7.62
N HIS A 160 -7.55 -23.42 8.52
CA HIS A 160 -6.65 -24.51 8.21
C HIS A 160 -7.25 -25.80 8.78
N ARG A 161 -7.71 -26.68 7.90
CA ARG A 161 -8.51 -27.87 8.25
C ARG A 161 -9.71 -27.48 9.14
N LYS A 162 -9.69 -27.87 10.42
CA LYS A 162 -10.76 -27.58 11.40
C LYS A 162 -10.44 -26.40 12.31
N THR A 163 -9.28 -25.79 12.14
CA THR A 163 -8.82 -24.68 12.96
C THR A 163 -9.12 -23.37 12.26
N CYS A 164 -9.95 -22.52 12.88
CA CYS A 164 -10.15 -21.15 12.41
C CYS A 164 -8.95 -20.31 12.82
N LEU A 165 -8.03 -20.08 11.89
CA LEU A 165 -6.81 -19.32 12.11
C LEU A 165 -7.11 -17.88 12.52
N THR A 166 -8.14 -17.29 11.93
CA THR A 166 -8.62 -15.93 12.25
C THR A 166 -9.10 -15.78 13.70
N MET A 167 -9.52 -16.87 14.34
CA MET A 167 -9.95 -16.85 15.74
C MET A 167 -8.84 -17.29 16.69
N LEU A 168 -7.68 -17.69 16.18
CA LEU A 168 -6.52 -17.95 17.02
C LEU A 168 -5.99 -16.63 17.55
N GLU A 169 -5.58 -16.67 18.81
CA GLU A 169 -4.74 -15.61 19.34
C GLU A 169 -3.40 -15.65 18.59
N PRO A 170 -2.94 -14.53 18.00
CA PRO A 170 -1.65 -14.49 17.34
C PRO A 170 -0.53 -14.91 18.29
N ASN A 171 0.43 -15.69 17.79
CA ASN A 171 1.60 -16.12 18.56
C ASN A 171 2.89 -15.91 17.73
N PRO A 172 3.77 -14.98 18.12
CA PRO A 172 3.68 -14.13 19.31
C PRO A 172 2.47 -13.19 19.23
N LYS A 173 1.91 -12.84 20.39
CA LYS A 173 0.95 -11.74 20.43
C LYS A 173 1.66 -10.52 19.85
N PRO A 174 1.13 -9.84 18.81
CA PRO A 174 1.73 -8.61 18.32
C PRO A 174 1.85 -7.65 19.50
N ALA A 175 2.92 -6.83 19.53
CA ALA A 175 3.09 -5.81 20.54
C ALA A 175 1.77 -5.04 20.76
N GLY A 176 1.29 -5.05 22.02
CA GLY A 176 -0.04 -4.65 22.50
C GLY A 176 -1.27 -5.11 21.72
N TRP A 177 -1.28 -6.40 21.43
CA TRP A 177 -2.49 -7.16 21.66
C TRP A 177 -3.07 -6.87 23.06
N VAL A 178 -4.25 -6.24 23.10
CA VAL A 178 -5.02 -6.07 24.33
C VAL A 178 -6.05 -7.19 24.38
N GLU A 179 -6.07 -7.97 25.46
CA GLU A 179 -7.08 -9.02 25.72
C GLU A 179 -8.47 -8.42 25.95
N ASN A 180 -9.04 -7.82 24.92
CA ASN A 180 -10.37 -7.30 24.97
C ASN A 180 -11.09 -7.79 23.72
N ARG A 181 -12.12 -8.59 23.98
CA ARG A 181 -12.86 -9.35 22.97
C ARG A 181 -13.77 -8.48 22.11
N ASP A 182 -13.97 -7.22 22.48
CA ASP A 182 -14.99 -6.34 21.86
C ASP A 182 -14.47 -5.49 20.69
N TYR A 183 -13.15 -5.41 20.46
CA TYR A 183 -12.55 -4.50 19.46
C TYR A 183 -11.35 -5.10 18.71
N GLN A 184 -11.28 -6.43 18.56
CA GLN A 184 -10.24 -7.12 17.78
C GLN A 184 -10.89 -8.07 16.78
N HIS A 185 -11.46 -7.49 15.73
CA HIS A 185 -12.03 -8.24 14.63
C HIS A 185 -11.41 -7.75 13.32
N PRO A 186 -10.11 -8.00 13.06
CA PRO A 186 -9.48 -7.64 11.79
C PRO A 186 -10.15 -8.33 10.59
N HIS A 187 -10.95 -9.34 10.90
CA HIS A 187 -11.78 -10.04 9.97
C HIS A 187 -13.11 -9.37 9.65
N VAL A 188 -13.50 -8.30 10.34
CA VAL A 188 -14.69 -7.50 10.03
C VAL A 188 -14.32 -6.43 9.01
N LEU A 189 -15.11 -6.35 7.95
CA LEU A 189 -14.92 -5.49 6.80
C LEU A 189 -16.11 -4.53 6.66
N PRO A 190 -15.94 -3.37 6.01
CA PRO A 190 -17.09 -2.58 5.56
C PRO A 190 -17.92 -3.39 4.56
N LEU A 191 -19.25 -3.23 4.60
CA LEU A 191 -20.15 -3.81 3.60
C LEU A 191 -19.79 -3.30 2.19
N ARG A 192 -19.77 -4.20 1.20
CA ARG A 192 -19.46 -3.90 -0.20
C ARG A 192 -20.61 -4.26 -1.14
N GLU A 193 -21.76 -3.66 -0.89
CA GLU A 193 -23.01 -3.93 -1.60
C GLU A 193 -22.84 -3.96 -3.12
N GLY A 194 -23.17 -5.11 -3.73
CA GLY A 194 -23.13 -5.35 -5.18
C GLY A 194 -21.73 -5.40 -5.81
N THR A 195 -20.67 -5.25 -5.03
CA THR A 195 -19.27 -5.34 -5.52
C THR A 195 -18.53 -6.51 -4.90
N GLY A 196 -18.92 -6.96 -3.71
CA GLY A 196 -18.29 -8.05 -2.98
C GLY A 196 -16.83 -7.75 -2.57
N HIS A 197 -16.16 -8.80 -2.15
CA HIS A 197 -14.79 -8.77 -1.63
C HIS A 197 -13.80 -9.44 -2.57
N ARG A 198 -12.62 -8.86 -2.72
CA ARG A 198 -11.52 -9.47 -3.49
C ARG A 198 -10.64 -10.28 -2.54
N VAL A 199 -10.33 -11.52 -2.93
CA VAL A 199 -9.53 -12.44 -2.14
C VAL A 199 -8.34 -12.88 -2.97
N LYS A 200 -7.16 -12.87 -2.36
CA LYS A 200 -5.96 -13.49 -2.94
C LYS A 200 -5.30 -14.35 -1.88
N LEU A 201 -4.91 -15.56 -2.26
CA LEU A 201 -4.19 -16.48 -1.41
C LEU A 201 -2.90 -16.88 -2.11
N VAL A 202 -1.79 -16.72 -1.41
CA VAL A 202 -0.45 -17.07 -1.89
C VAL A 202 0.08 -18.19 -0.98
N VAL A 203 0.47 -19.30 -1.58
CA VAL A 203 0.96 -20.50 -0.87
C VAL A 203 2.31 -20.90 -1.46
N TRP A 204 3.27 -21.25 -0.60
CA TRP A 204 4.54 -21.83 -1.03
C TRP A 204 5.23 -22.65 0.06
N PRO A 205 6.17 -23.54 -0.31
CA PRO A 205 7.01 -24.28 0.62
C PRO A 205 7.87 -23.39 1.54
N GLU A 206 7.85 -23.67 2.84
CA GLU A 206 8.82 -23.15 3.81
C GLU A 206 9.25 -24.24 4.80
N GLY A 207 10.49 -24.71 4.68
CA GLY A 207 10.95 -25.88 5.43
C GLY A 207 10.11 -27.12 5.11
N GLU A 208 9.71 -27.88 6.13
CA GLU A 208 8.82 -29.05 6.00
C GLU A 208 7.34 -28.66 5.79
N GLY A 209 6.99 -27.42 6.10
CA GLY A 209 5.64 -26.88 6.08
C GLY A 209 5.40 -25.90 4.93
N SER A 210 4.30 -25.17 4.95
CA SER A 210 3.99 -24.16 3.91
C SER A 210 3.73 -22.82 4.53
N ARG A 211 4.24 -21.75 3.91
CA ARG A 211 3.82 -20.40 4.21
C ARG A 211 2.58 -20.07 3.40
N VAL A 212 1.64 -19.39 4.04
CA VAL A 212 0.39 -18.96 3.44
C VAL A 212 0.13 -17.51 3.78
N ARG A 213 -0.23 -16.72 2.77
CA ARG A 213 -0.68 -15.34 2.90
C ARG A 213 -2.08 -15.19 2.30
N LEU A 214 -3.02 -14.71 3.09
CA LEU A 214 -4.36 -14.33 2.65
C LEU A 214 -4.44 -12.81 2.57
N PHE A 215 -4.94 -12.29 1.46
CA PHE A 215 -5.25 -10.89 1.22
C PHE A 215 -6.75 -10.75 1.03
N VAL A 216 -7.33 -9.71 1.62
CA VAL A 216 -8.76 -9.42 1.52
C VAL A 216 -8.94 -7.94 1.24
N ASP A 217 -9.61 -7.63 0.13
CA ASP A 217 -9.87 -6.32 -0.47
C ASP A 217 -8.62 -5.52 -0.84
N TYR A 218 -7.78 -5.24 0.14
CA TYR A 218 -6.53 -4.54 0.01
C TYR A 218 -5.44 -5.56 -0.37
N MET A 219 -5.10 -5.60 -1.66
CA MET A 219 -4.13 -6.55 -2.21
C MET A 219 -2.67 -6.20 -1.92
N ASP A 220 -2.42 -5.20 -1.08
CA ASP A 220 -1.09 -4.71 -0.76
C ASP A 220 -0.48 -5.30 0.50
N ARG A 221 -1.28 -5.89 1.38
CA ARG A 221 -0.81 -6.51 2.62
C ARG A 221 -1.66 -7.74 2.96
N PRO A 222 -1.05 -8.81 3.48
CA PRO A 222 -1.84 -9.94 3.93
C PRO A 222 -2.71 -9.52 5.11
N ALA A 223 -3.99 -9.90 5.07
CA ALA A 223 -4.88 -9.89 6.22
C ALA A 223 -4.52 -11.01 7.20
N GLU A 224 -3.97 -12.13 6.70
CA GLU A 224 -3.45 -13.25 7.50
C GLU A 224 -2.15 -13.77 6.89
N GLU A 225 -1.17 -14.10 7.72
CA GLU A 225 0.06 -14.78 7.29
C GLU A 225 0.45 -15.86 8.30
N HIS A 226 0.66 -17.08 7.81
CA HIS A 226 0.87 -18.26 8.65
C HIS A 226 1.95 -19.16 8.08
N VAL A 227 2.76 -19.76 8.96
CA VAL A 227 3.63 -20.89 8.63
C VAL A 227 2.98 -22.16 9.17
N LEU A 228 2.44 -22.96 8.27
CA LEU A 228 1.71 -24.17 8.60
C LEU A 228 2.68 -25.36 8.60
N PRO A 229 2.57 -26.31 9.54
CA PRO A 229 3.51 -27.42 9.68
C PRO A 229 3.39 -28.47 8.57
N GLU A 230 2.41 -28.36 7.67
CA GLU A 230 2.19 -29.32 6.59
C GLU A 230 2.43 -28.72 5.21
N ARG A 231 2.76 -29.60 4.25
CA ARG A 231 2.80 -29.25 2.84
C ARG A 231 1.38 -29.05 2.31
N ILE A 232 1.07 -27.84 1.87
CA ILE A 232 -0.20 -27.46 1.27
C ILE A 232 -0.05 -27.62 -0.24
N ARG A 233 -0.99 -28.33 -0.85
CA ARG A 233 -1.14 -28.47 -2.30
C ARG A 233 -2.44 -27.84 -2.73
N ALA A 234 -2.49 -27.35 -3.96
CA ALA A 234 -3.71 -26.75 -4.50
C ALA A 234 -4.89 -27.75 -4.47
N GLY A 235 -4.62 -29.03 -4.78
CA GLY A 235 -5.62 -30.10 -4.81
C GLY A 235 -6.81 -29.75 -5.70
N VAL A 236 -7.98 -30.28 -5.35
CA VAL A 236 -9.24 -29.79 -5.93
C VAL A 236 -9.63 -28.49 -5.22
N VAL A 237 -9.85 -27.44 -6.00
CA VAL A 237 -10.35 -26.15 -5.52
C VAL A 237 -11.85 -26.07 -5.78
N ARG A 238 -12.61 -25.65 -4.78
CA ARG A 238 -14.05 -25.46 -4.87
C ARG A 238 -14.46 -24.07 -4.40
N LEU A 239 -15.36 -23.45 -5.15
CA LEU A 239 -16.16 -22.33 -4.69
C LEU A 239 -17.41 -22.89 -4.03
N PHE A 240 -17.90 -22.26 -2.96
CA PHE A 240 -19.11 -22.70 -2.29
C PHE A 240 -19.96 -21.55 -1.79
N ALA A 241 -21.26 -21.81 -1.68
CA ALA A 241 -22.21 -20.95 -1.01
C ALA A 241 -23.16 -21.82 -0.16
N MET A 242 -23.43 -21.41 1.06
CA MET A 242 -24.34 -22.07 1.99
C MET A 242 -25.17 -21.05 2.74
N ARG A 243 -26.37 -21.42 3.17
CA ARG A 243 -27.21 -20.58 4.04
C ARG A 243 -27.57 -21.34 5.32
N GLY A 244 -27.25 -20.76 6.47
CA GLY A 244 -27.73 -21.20 7.78
C GLY A 244 -29.15 -20.72 8.08
N GLY A 245 -29.72 -21.13 9.22
CA GLY A 245 -31.06 -20.71 9.64
C GLY A 245 -32.18 -21.69 9.25
N GLN A 246 -33.41 -21.37 9.68
CA GLN A 246 -34.58 -22.22 9.52
C GLN A 246 -35.68 -21.60 8.64
N GLU A 247 -35.46 -20.41 8.09
CA GLU A 247 -36.46 -19.76 7.25
C GLU A 247 -36.51 -20.43 5.87
N VAL A 248 -37.58 -21.18 5.65
CA VAL A 248 -37.85 -21.90 4.42
C VAL A 248 -38.18 -20.87 3.32
N ASP A 249 -37.69 -21.11 2.10
CA ASP A 249 -37.96 -20.33 0.87
C ASP A 249 -37.19 -19.01 0.64
N LEU A 250 -36.28 -18.60 1.53
CA LEU A 250 -35.36 -17.50 1.24
C LEU A 250 -34.20 -17.98 0.33
N ARG A 251 -34.14 -17.41 -0.87
CA ARG A 251 -33.08 -17.64 -1.85
C ARG A 251 -32.16 -16.44 -1.88
N GLN A 252 -30.87 -16.68 -1.73
CA GLN A 252 -29.83 -15.67 -1.87
C GLN A 252 -28.78 -16.17 -2.85
N SER A 253 -28.35 -15.34 -3.79
CA SER A 253 -27.28 -15.69 -4.71
C SER A 253 -25.95 -15.15 -4.18
N SER A 254 -24.91 -15.98 -4.27
CA SER A 254 -23.52 -15.55 -4.13
C SER A 254 -22.88 -15.53 -5.52
N ARG A 255 -22.17 -14.45 -5.83
CA ARG A 255 -21.51 -14.28 -7.13
C ARG A 255 -20.01 -14.38 -6.99
N PHE A 256 -19.40 -15.11 -7.91
CA PHE A 256 -17.95 -15.28 -8.01
C PHE A 256 -17.49 -14.76 -9.37
N ALA A 257 -16.51 -13.87 -9.37
CA ALA A 257 -15.95 -13.30 -10.58
C ALA A 257 -14.42 -13.32 -10.52
N THR A 258 -13.81 -13.06 -11.69
CA THR A 258 -12.36 -12.81 -11.84
C THR A 258 -11.49 -13.91 -11.21
N LEU A 259 -11.93 -15.18 -11.25
CA LEU A 259 -11.13 -16.24 -10.65
C LEU A 259 -9.85 -16.43 -11.46
N ARG A 260 -8.71 -16.45 -10.78
CA ARG A 260 -7.39 -16.65 -11.37
C ARG A 260 -6.58 -17.64 -10.53
N PHE A 261 -5.92 -18.58 -11.21
CA PHE A 261 -4.93 -19.48 -10.60
C PHE A 261 -3.62 -19.36 -11.35
N VAL A 262 -2.50 -19.23 -10.63
CA VAL A 262 -1.16 -19.12 -11.21
C VAL A 262 -0.18 -19.94 -10.38
N GLU A 263 0.52 -20.87 -11.02
CA GLU A 263 1.70 -21.48 -10.43
C GLU A 263 2.86 -20.48 -10.43
N VAL A 264 3.56 -20.41 -9.30
CA VAL A 264 4.68 -19.50 -9.10
C VAL A 264 5.85 -20.25 -8.48
N THR A 265 7.06 -19.71 -8.55
CA THR A 265 8.16 -20.27 -7.74
C THR A 265 8.01 -19.82 -6.27
N PRO A 266 8.62 -20.53 -5.30
CA PRO A 266 8.65 -20.08 -3.91
C PRO A 266 9.22 -18.65 -3.74
N GLU A 267 10.22 -18.30 -4.54
CA GLU A 267 10.84 -16.96 -4.53
C GLU A 267 9.86 -15.90 -5.03
N GLN A 268 9.14 -16.18 -6.13
CA GLN A 268 8.10 -15.29 -6.64
C GLN A 268 6.95 -15.13 -5.62
N ALA A 269 6.50 -16.23 -5.01
CA ALA A 269 5.47 -16.21 -3.98
C ALA A 269 5.90 -15.35 -2.77
N GLY A 270 7.14 -15.51 -2.31
CA GLY A 270 7.69 -14.74 -1.20
C GLY A 270 7.75 -13.22 -1.47
N GLN A 271 7.86 -12.83 -2.74
CA GLN A 271 7.89 -11.43 -3.20
C GLN A 271 6.49 -10.82 -3.42
N LEU A 272 5.41 -11.60 -3.28
CA LEU A 272 4.05 -11.08 -3.45
C LEU A 272 3.47 -10.50 -2.16
N PRO A 273 2.73 -9.37 -2.27
CA PRO A 273 2.46 -8.62 -3.49
C PRO A 273 3.65 -7.69 -3.81
N SER A 274 3.93 -7.46 -5.10
CA SER A 274 4.87 -6.42 -5.48
C SER A 274 4.32 -5.05 -5.08
N ILE A 275 5.18 -4.15 -4.61
CA ILE A 275 4.82 -2.75 -4.32
C ILE A 275 4.17 -2.10 -5.54
N ALA A 276 4.73 -2.30 -6.74
CA ALA A 276 4.19 -1.73 -7.96
C ALA A 276 2.82 -2.30 -8.31
N ASP A 277 2.65 -3.63 -8.23
CA ASP A 277 1.36 -4.28 -8.49
C ASP A 277 0.28 -3.81 -7.50
N SER A 278 0.66 -3.58 -6.25
CA SER A 278 -0.23 -3.05 -5.21
C SER A 278 -0.77 -1.66 -5.53
N VAL A 279 0.08 -0.80 -6.10
CA VAL A 279 -0.31 0.55 -6.55
C VAL A 279 -1.18 0.46 -7.79
N LEU A 280 -0.78 -0.33 -8.80
CA LEU A 280 -1.56 -0.49 -10.03
C LEU A 280 -2.97 -1.03 -9.75
N ASP A 281 -3.11 -2.02 -8.85
CA ASP A 281 -4.41 -2.59 -8.47
C ASP A 281 -5.35 -1.56 -7.80
N ALA A 282 -4.78 -0.52 -7.19
CA ALA A 282 -5.52 0.55 -6.53
C ALA A 282 -5.99 1.67 -7.49
N ILE A 283 -5.50 1.69 -8.73
CA ILE A 283 -5.89 2.68 -9.74
C ILE A 283 -7.37 2.54 -10.10
N ASP A 284 -8.05 3.69 -10.21
CA ASP A 284 -9.34 3.79 -10.86
C ASP A 284 -9.14 3.72 -12.39
N VAL A 285 -9.43 2.56 -12.96
CA VAL A 285 -9.33 2.30 -14.41
C VAL A 285 -10.36 3.10 -15.23
N GLY A 286 -11.37 3.69 -14.58
CA GLY A 286 -12.33 4.60 -15.21
C GLY A 286 -11.82 6.03 -15.30
N HIS A 287 -10.74 6.39 -14.62
CA HIS A 287 -10.21 7.76 -14.62
C HIS A 287 -9.58 8.09 -15.99
N PRO A 288 -9.97 9.20 -16.67
CA PRO A 288 -9.51 9.48 -18.04
C PRO A 288 -7.98 9.54 -18.21
N ALA A 289 -7.26 10.03 -17.20
CA ALA A 289 -5.79 10.08 -17.25
C ALA A 289 -5.13 8.69 -17.22
N MET A 290 -5.86 7.65 -16.80
CA MET A 290 -5.36 6.28 -16.61
C MET A 290 -5.75 5.35 -17.77
N GLU A 291 -6.40 5.84 -18.83
CA GLU A 291 -6.89 5.01 -19.95
C GLU A 291 -5.81 4.11 -20.55
N THR A 292 -4.61 4.65 -20.82
CA THR A 292 -3.50 3.88 -21.39
C THR A 292 -2.90 2.86 -20.41
N VAL A 293 -2.87 3.20 -19.12
CA VAL A 293 -2.43 2.29 -18.06
C VAL A 293 -3.45 1.15 -17.92
N ALA A 294 -4.74 1.48 -17.90
CA ALA A 294 -5.84 0.54 -17.82
C ALA A 294 -5.86 -0.44 -19.01
N GLU A 295 -5.58 0.04 -20.22
CA GLU A 295 -5.44 -0.83 -21.40
C GLU A 295 -4.29 -1.82 -21.24
N ALA A 296 -3.09 -1.32 -20.90
CA ALA A 296 -1.93 -2.18 -20.69
C ALA A 296 -2.18 -3.21 -19.57
N MET A 297 -2.86 -2.82 -18.49
CA MET A 297 -3.27 -3.74 -17.43
C MET A 297 -4.24 -4.81 -17.93
N ARG A 298 -5.25 -4.43 -18.73
CA ARG A 298 -6.25 -5.37 -19.27
C ARG A 298 -5.64 -6.40 -20.21
N GLU A 299 -4.61 -6.00 -20.96
CA GLU A 299 -3.86 -6.88 -21.86
C GLU A 299 -2.73 -7.66 -21.14
N GLY A 300 -2.61 -7.55 -19.81
CA GLY A 300 -1.59 -8.24 -19.02
C GLY A 300 -0.16 -7.70 -19.21
N ARG A 301 0.02 -6.55 -19.88
CA ARG A 301 1.30 -5.88 -20.12
C ARG A 301 1.75 -5.08 -18.88
N LYS A 302 1.97 -5.78 -17.76
CA LYS A 302 2.26 -5.17 -16.45
C LYS A 302 3.45 -4.22 -16.44
N ASP A 303 4.57 -4.59 -17.05
CA ASP A 303 5.76 -3.73 -17.07
C ASP A 303 5.54 -2.44 -17.84
N GLU A 304 4.77 -2.51 -18.93
CA GLU A 304 4.38 -1.33 -19.68
C GLU A 304 3.41 -0.46 -18.88
N ALA A 305 2.42 -1.05 -18.20
CA ALA A 305 1.52 -0.33 -17.31
C ALA A 305 2.31 0.42 -16.22
N ARG A 306 3.35 -0.22 -15.64
CA ARG A 306 4.24 0.42 -14.66
C ARG A 306 4.94 1.64 -15.26
N SER A 307 5.58 1.49 -16.42
CA SER A 307 6.28 2.59 -17.09
C SER A 307 5.34 3.72 -17.50
N LEU A 308 4.16 3.42 -18.03
CA LEU A 308 3.14 4.40 -18.39
C LEU A 308 2.65 5.18 -17.16
N PHE A 309 2.39 4.48 -16.06
CA PHE A 309 1.94 5.11 -14.82
C PHE A 309 3.00 6.03 -14.22
N ILE A 310 4.26 5.57 -14.13
CA ILE A 310 5.36 6.42 -13.67
C ILE A 310 5.55 7.62 -14.59
N HIS A 311 5.47 7.43 -15.92
CA HIS A 311 5.55 8.53 -16.87
C HIS A 311 4.48 9.60 -16.60
N HIS A 312 3.23 9.18 -16.37
CA HIS A 312 2.14 10.07 -15.97
C HIS A 312 2.47 10.81 -14.68
N MET A 313 2.81 10.10 -13.60
CA MET A 313 3.04 10.72 -12.28
C MET A 313 4.21 11.71 -12.27
N ARG A 314 5.26 11.45 -13.06
CA ARG A 314 6.40 12.38 -13.22
C ARG A 314 6.02 13.65 -13.98
N ARG A 315 5.14 13.55 -14.99
CA ARG A 315 4.85 14.65 -15.93
C ARG A 315 3.54 15.38 -15.68
N ARG A 316 2.62 14.81 -14.89
CA ARG A 316 1.34 15.45 -14.59
C ARG A 316 1.57 16.82 -13.98
N GLN A 317 0.82 17.80 -14.49
CA GLN A 317 0.85 19.18 -14.04
C GLN A 317 -0.24 19.43 -12.99
N ASP A 318 -1.39 18.78 -13.15
CA ASP A 318 -2.51 18.84 -12.23
C ASP A 318 -3.00 17.42 -11.88
N PRO A 319 -3.45 17.18 -10.63
CA PRO A 319 -3.32 18.09 -9.50
C PRO A 319 -1.85 18.22 -9.06
N LYS A 320 -1.46 19.43 -8.66
CA LYS A 320 -0.11 19.75 -8.19
C LYS A 320 -0.04 19.71 -6.67
N GLY A 321 0.97 19.05 -6.11
CA GLY A 321 1.24 19.14 -4.69
C GLY A 321 1.70 20.55 -4.25
N PRO A 322 1.68 20.83 -2.94
CA PRO A 322 2.23 22.07 -2.39
C PRO A 322 3.73 22.21 -2.71
N THR A 323 4.19 23.41 -3.07
CA THR A 323 5.63 23.66 -3.23
C THR A 323 6.31 23.87 -1.88
N ILE A 324 7.63 23.70 -1.84
CA ILE A 324 8.43 23.95 -0.63
C ILE A 324 8.22 25.38 -0.14
N GLU A 325 8.15 26.37 -1.03
CA GLU A 325 7.92 27.77 -0.68
C GLU A 325 6.56 28.00 0.00
N GLU A 326 5.52 27.29 -0.43
CA GLU A 326 4.17 27.40 0.14
C GLU A 326 4.11 26.85 1.56
N VAL A 327 4.92 25.84 1.88
CA VAL A 327 4.94 25.19 3.19
C VAL A 327 6.11 25.61 4.08
N ALA A 328 7.09 26.35 3.54
CA ALA A 328 8.38 26.62 4.19
C ALA A 328 8.24 27.16 5.62
N SER A 329 7.32 28.11 5.83
CA SER A 329 7.09 28.74 7.14
C SER A 329 6.63 27.76 8.24
N VAL A 330 6.13 26.59 7.86
CA VAL A 330 5.58 25.60 8.79
C VAL A 330 6.49 24.38 8.91
N VAL A 331 7.09 23.92 7.80
CA VAL A 331 7.75 22.61 7.75
C VAL A 331 9.26 22.67 7.52
N LEU A 332 9.78 23.77 6.99
CA LEU A 332 11.19 23.88 6.60
C LEU A 332 12.00 24.52 7.72
N HIS A 333 12.95 23.77 8.26
CA HIS A 333 13.85 24.29 9.28
C HIS A 333 14.88 25.27 8.67
N PRO A 334 15.29 26.34 9.37
CA PRO A 334 16.32 27.25 8.89
C PRO A 334 17.66 26.57 8.52
N ASN A 335 18.02 25.49 9.22
CA ASN A 335 19.24 24.72 8.94
C ASN A 335 19.01 23.56 7.95
N TRP A 336 18.04 23.67 7.03
CA TRP A 336 17.66 22.60 6.09
C TRP A 336 18.87 21.97 5.38
N GLN A 337 19.86 22.76 4.96
CA GLN A 337 21.05 22.23 4.27
C GLN A 337 21.82 21.24 5.14
N LYS A 338 22.08 21.61 6.41
CA LYS A 338 22.77 20.73 7.35
C LYS A 338 21.95 19.46 7.59
N ILE A 339 20.65 19.58 7.81
CA ILE A 339 19.77 18.42 8.03
C ILE A 339 19.86 17.43 6.85
N SER A 340 19.85 17.95 5.62
CA SER A 340 19.97 17.12 4.41
C SER A 340 21.31 16.42 4.32
N ASP A 341 22.41 17.15 4.55
CA ASP A 341 23.76 16.60 4.46
C ASP A 341 24.01 15.53 5.55
N GLU A 342 23.45 15.74 6.75
CA GLU A 342 23.53 14.79 7.85
C GLU A 342 22.71 13.51 7.59
N ALA A 343 21.51 13.63 7.01
CA ALA A 343 20.70 12.48 6.63
C ALA A 343 21.40 11.61 5.57
N VAL A 344 22.02 12.24 4.55
CA VAL A 344 22.85 11.55 3.56
C VAL A 344 24.06 10.88 4.20
N ALA A 345 24.64 11.48 5.25
CA ALA A 345 25.72 10.88 6.02
C ALA A 345 25.26 9.78 7.00
N GLY A 346 23.98 9.42 7.02
CA GLY A 346 23.43 8.41 7.93
C GLY A 346 23.30 8.87 9.39
N ARG A 347 23.33 10.18 9.64
CA ARG A 347 23.24 10.78 10.98
C ARG A 347 21.90 11.45 11.18
N TYR A 348 21.27 11.16 12.31
CA TYR A 348 19.91 11.63 12.61
C TYR A 348 19.87 12.36 13.95
N ALA A 349 18.99 13.35 14.03
CA ALA A 349 18.83 14.21 15.19
C ALA A 349 18.35 13.42 16.42
N THR A 350 18.99 13.65 17.56
CA THR A 350 18.55 13.09 18.85
C THR A 350 17.78 14.08 19.72
N ILE A 351 17.86 15.38 19.41
CA ILE A 351 17.22 16.47 20.17
C ILE A 351 16.28 17.26 19.23
N GLY A 352 14.97 17.11 19.45
CA GLY A 352 13.97 17.72 18.58
C GLY A 352 14.09 17.26 17.12
N TYR A 353 13.51 18.02 16.20
CA TYR A 353 13.43 17.65 14.78
C TYR A 353 14.76 17.79 14.01
N PHE A 354 15.73 18.58 14.51
CA PHE A 354 16.77 19.16 13.65
C PHE A 354 18.12 19.46 14.33
N ASP A 355 18.38 18.95 15.54
CA ASP A 355 19.64 19.20 16.26
C ASP A 355 20.20 17.95 16.96
N GLY A 356 21.51 17.98 17.25
CA GLY A 356 22.21 16.86 17.89
C GLY A 356 22.30 15.61 17.01
N PHE A 357 22.77 15.76 15.76
CA PHE A 357 22.99 14.65 14.84
C PHE A 357 24.10 13.73 15.32
N VAL A 358 23.82 12.43 15.35
CA VAL A 358 24.74 11.39 15.82
C VAL A 358 24.60 10.15 14.95
N ASP A 359 25.59 9.24 14.97
CA ASP A 359 25.56 7.95 14.26
C ASP A 359 24.78 6.87 15.05
N ALA A 360 24.69 7.04 16.37
CA ALA A 360 24.04 6.12 17.29
C ALA A 360 23.40 6.89 18.45
N TRP A 361 22.31 6.37 18.98
CA TRP A 361 21.58 6.92 20.11
C TRP A 361 21.65 5.96 21.30
N THR A 362 21.51 6.48 22.51
CA THR A 362 21.48 5.68 23.74
C THR A 362 20.05 5.63 24.29
N ASP A 363 19.56 4.44 24.63
CA ASP A 363 18.22 4.24 25.18
C ASP A 363 18.14 4.52 26.69
N THR A 364 16.95 4.34 27.28
CA THR A 364 16.72 4.56 28.71
C THR A 364 17.43 3.56 29.62
N ASN A 365 17.87 2.43 29.07
CA ASN A 365 18.65 1.41 29.78
C ASN A 365 20.16 1.67 29.67
N GLY A 366 20.57 2.70 28.93
CA GLY A 366 21.97 3.03 28.70
C GLY A 366 22.61 2.24 27.54
N GLU A 367 21.81 1.52 26.74
CA GLU A 367 22.31 0.75 25.60
C GLU A 367 22.38 1.63 24.35
N SER A 368 23.50 1.53 23.61
CA SER A 368 23.73 2.31 22.39
C SER A 368 23.31 1.54 21.15
N HIS A 369 22.50 2.18 20.30
CA HIS A 369 21.92 1.62 19.10
C HIS A 369 22.26 2.49 17.90
N ARG A 370 22.71 1.91 16.79
CA ARG A 370 22.99 2.66 15.56
C ARG A 370 21.69 3.14 14.92
N TRP A 371 21.77 4.30 14.24
CA TRP A 371 20.69 4.76 13.36
C TRP A 371 20.67 3.98 12.05
N VAL A 372 21.83 3.77 11.43
CA VAL A 372 21.96 2.93 10.24
C VAL A 372 22.39 1.53 10.69
N LEU A 373 21.48 0.56 10.55
CA LEU A 373 21.74 -0.85 10.85
C LEU A 373 22.48 -1.53 9.68
N GLN A 374 22.17 -1.12 8.45
CA GLN A 374 22.78 -1.58 7.22
C GLN A 374 22.79 -0.43 6.20
N GLU A 375 23.86 -0.29 5.42
CA GLU A 375 23.97 0.78 4.41
C GLU A 375 23.39 0.35 3.05
N GLU A 376 23.58 -0.91 2.64
CA GLU A 376 23.15 -1.40 1.32
C GLU A 376 22.60 -2.83 1.39
N PRO A 377 21.29 -3.06 1.12
CA PRO A 377 20.26 -2.02 1.05
C PRO A 377 20.16 -1.25 2.38
N LEU A 378 19.80 0.03 2.30
CA LEU A 378 19.65 0.88 3.48
C LEU A 378 18.66 0.25 4.46
N GLN A 379 19.05 0.18 5.73
CA GLN A 379 18.19 -0.22 6.83
C GLN A 379 18.37 0.76 8.00
N LEU A 380 17.43 1.69 8.15
CA LEU A 380 17.41 2.63 9.27
C LEU A 380 16.71 2.07 10.52
N ASN A 381 17.14 2.50 11.69
CA ASN A 381 16.51 2.16 12.96
C ASN A 381 15.35 3.13 13.24
N TRP A 382 14.33 3.06 12.39
CA TRP A 382 13.15 3.90 12.51
C TRP A 382 12.40 3.71 13.83
N ALA A 383 12.56 2.54 14.43
CA ALA A 383 11.86 2.12 15.61
C ALA A 383 12.21 2.91 16.88
N ARG A 384 13.26 3.71 16.87
CA ARG A 384 13.66 4.57 18.01
C ARG A 384 12.69 5.70 18.28
N ASP A 385 12.20 6.35 17.23
CA ASP A 385 11.55 7.67 17.38
C ASP A 385 10.18 7.68 16.76
N ASN A 386 9.19 7.33 17.58
CA ASN A 386 7.79 7.44 17.21
C ASN A 386 7.32 8.88 17.00
N GLY A 387 8.17 9.89 17.20
CA GLY A 387 7.88 11.31 17.00
C GLY A 387 8.60 11.86 15.78
N HIS A 388 9.83 12.33 15.97
CA HIS A 388 10.48 13.26 15.04
C HIS A 388 11.00 12.58 13.77
N LEU A 389 11.75 11.48 13.90
CA LEU A 389 12.28 10.75 12.74
C LEU A 389 11.14 10.32 11.82
N ASN A 390 10.10 9.70 12.37
CA ASN A 390 8.98 9.15 11.60
C ASN A 390 7.95 10.19 11.09
N ARG A 391 8.17 11.49 11.34
CA ARG A 391 7.44 12.56 10.65
C ARG A 391 8.13 12.99 9.35
N HIS A 392 9.37 12.55 9.15
CA HIS A 392 10.15 12.76 7.92
C HIS A 392 10.30 14.22 7.50
N PHE A 393 10.40 15.16 8.45
CA PHE A 393 10.66 16.56 8.10
C PHE A 393 12.01 16.76 7.40
N HIS A 394 12.98 15.87 7.63
CA HIS A 394 14.25 15.88 6.89
C HIS A 394 14.07 15.56 5.40
N TRP A 395 13.01 14.85 4.98
CA TRP A 395 12.70 14.66 3.55
C TRP A 395 12.40 15.99 2.86
N VAL A 396 11.73 16.92 3.55
CA VAL A 396 11.46 18.26 3.04
C VAL A 396 12.75 19.08 2.93
N SER A 397 13.65 18.95 3.91
CA SER A 397 14.99 19.55 3.85
C SER A 397 15.80 19.02 2.66
N MET A 398 15.78 17.71 2.43
CA MET A 398 16.46 17.09 1.28
C MET A 398 15.87 17.59 -0.05
N ALA A 399 14.54 17.70 -0.13
CA ALA A 399 13.86 18.27 -1.29
C ALA A 399 14.29 19.71 -1.54
N ARG A 400 14.40 20.55 -0.48
CA ARG A 400 14.93 21.91 -0.61
C ARG A 400 16.37 21.92 -1.11
N ALA A 401 17.23 21.08 -0.56
CA ALA A 401 18.65 21.02 -0.95
C ALA A 401 18.82 20.61 -2.42
N TRP A 402 18.00 19.67 -2.90
CA TRP A 402 17.97 19.31 -4.32
C TRP A 402 17.41 20.43 -5.20
N GLN A 403 16.37 21.15 -4.75
CA GLN A 403 15.83 22.29 -5.50
C GLN A 403 16.87 23.41 -5.71
N GLU A 404 17.78 23.61 -4.75
CA GLU A 404 18.83 24.64 -4.81
C GLU A 404 20.04 24.22 -5.66
N LYS A 405 20.48 22.96 -5.57
CA LYS A 405 21.76 22.50 -6.15
C LYS A 405 21.64 21.38 -7.18
N SER A 406 20.47 20.76 -7.30
CA SER A 406 20.21 19.59 -8.17
C SER A 406 21.19 18.42 -7.94
N ASP A 407 21.71 18.28 -6.73
CA ASP A 407 22.67 17.22 -6.38
C ASP A 407 21.96 15.87 -6.24
N PRO A 408 22.33 14.84 -7.03
CA PRO A 408 21.66 13.54 -7.05
C PRO A 408 21.74 12.77 -5.72
N GLN A 409 22.63 13.13 -4.78
CA GLN A 409 22.71 12.43 -3.49
C GLN A 409 21.40 12.51 -2.69
N TYR A 410 20.69 13.64 -2.73
CA TYR A 410 19.45 13.83 -1.98
C TYR A 410 18.27 12.99 -2.50
N PRO A 411 17.93 12.97 -3.81
CA PRO A 411 16.89 12.08 -4.31
C PRO A 411 17.24 10.59 -4.19
N ARG A 412 18.54 10.22 -4.23
CA ARG A 412 18.98 8.83 -4.00
C ARG A 412 18.78 8.41 -2.54
N GLN A 413 19.22 9.25 -1.60
CA GLN A 413 18.98 9.02 -0.17
C GLN A 413 17.48 8.95 0.14
N PHE A 414 16.69 9.89 -0.39
CA PHE A 414 15.24 9.86 -0.27
C PHE A 414 14.64 8.56 -0.84
N SER A 415 15.12 8.09 -2.00
CA SER A 415 14.66 6.81 -2.58
C SER A 415 14.92 5.64 -1.64
N ALA A 416 16.15 5.54 -1.11
CA ALA A 416 16.55 4.47 -0.20
C ALA A 416 15.69 4.51 1.09
N GLU A 417 15.51 5.69 1.69
CA GLU A 417 14.69 5.85 2.89
C GLU A 417 13.22 5.54 2.68
N VAL A 418 12.64 5.92 1.54
CA VAL A 418 11.24 5.61 1.21
C VAL A 418 11.03 4.11 1.08
N ILE A 419 11.89 3.42 0.31
CA ILE A 419 11.79 1.97 0.12
C ILE A 419 11.93 1.26 1.46
N ASP A 420 12.95 1.64 2.23
CA ASP A 420 13.26 1.07 3.52
C ASP A 420 12.15 1.32 4.57
N TRP A 421 11.59 2.53 4.60
CA TRP A 421 10.51 2.87 5.50
C TRP A 421 9.20 2.19 5.13
N VAL A 422 8.79 2.20 3.86
CA VAL A 422 7.50 1.62 3.42
C VAL A 422 7.52 0.09 3.43
N SER A 423 8.68 -0.53 3.19
CA SER A 423 8.79 -1.99 3.28
C SER A 423 8.66 -2.50 4.71
N ARG A 424 9.06 -1.68 5.70
CA ARG A 424 9.06 -2.08 7.12
C ARG A 424 7.94 -1.46 7.94
N GLU A 425 7.42 -0.32 7.49
CA GLU A 425 6.50 0.60 8.18
C GLU A 425 6.60 0.40 9.71
N PRO A 426 7.69 0.86 10.33
CA PRO A 426 8.25 0.38 11.60
C PRO A 426 7.31 0.36 12.81
N PHE A 427 6.17 1.05 12.74
CA PHE A 427 5.09 0.97 13.73
C PHE A 427 4.17 -0.24 13.54
N PHE A 428 4.36 -1.02 12.49
CA PHE A 428 3.72 -2.30 12.18
C PHE A 428 4.70 -3.47 12.33
N TRP A 429 5.96 -3.19 12.69
CA TRP A 429 6.97 -4.22 12.88
C TRP A 429 6.97 -4.72 14.33
N GLU A 430 6.86 -6.05 14.48
CA GLU A 430 6.81 -6.80 15.74
C GLU A 430 7.93 -6.46 16.73
N ARG A 431 9.09 -5.97 16.26
CA ARG A 431 10.31 -5.77 17.08
C ARG A 431 10.72 -4.31 17.26
N CYS A 432 9.80 -3.36 17.16
CA CYS A 432 10.09 -1.93 17.31
C CYS A 432 10.54 -1.55 18.75
N PRO A 433 11.82 -1.24 19.05
CA PRO A 433 12.31 -0.92 20.40
C PRO A 433 11.66 0.27 21.13
N ALA A 434 11.15 1.31 20.46
CA ALA A 434 10.41 2.39 21.15
C ALA A 434 8.97 2.00 21.48
N VAL A 435 8.54 0.83 21.04
CA VAL A 435 7.32 0.18 21.51
C VAL A 435 7.68 -0.65 22.73
N GLY A 436 8.00 0.03 23.83
CA GLY A 436 8.03 -0.59 25.15
C GLY A 436 6.64 -1.11 25.49
N GLY A 437 6.35 -2.38 25.18
CA GLY A 437 5.16 -3.09 25.64
C GLY A 437 3.78 -2.58 25.17
N VAL A 438 3.60 -1.91 24.01
CA VAL A 438 2.26 -1.42 23.57
C VAL A 438 1.96 -1.33 22.05
N ASN A 439 0.77 -1.80 21.68
CA ASN A 439 -0.07 -1.82 20.47
C ASN A 439 0.49 -1.54 19.05
N LEU A 440 0.32 -2.53 18.16
CA LEU A 440 0.37 -2.49 16.69
C LEU A 440 -1.03 -2.19 16.11
N MET A 441 -1.08 -1.47 14.98
CA MET A 441 -2.30 -0.96 14.35
C MET A 441 -2.43 -1.44 12.91
N ASP A 442 -3.17 -2.51 12.64
CA ASP A 442 -3.24 -3.15 11.32
C ASP A 442 -4.39 -2.62 10.43
N GLY A 443 -4.67 -1.32 10.41
CA GLY A 443 -5.71 -0.80 9.49
C GLY A 443 -7.15 -1.07 9.88
N THR A 444 -7.43 -2.03 10.77
CA THR A 444 -8.80 -2.49 11.05
C THR A 444 -9.30 -2.19 12.46
N THR A 445 -8.42 -1.83 13.41
CA THR A 445 -8.79 -1.58 14.80
C THR A 445 -8.03 -0.41 15.45
N PHE A 446 -8.69 0.34 16.35
CA PHE A 446 -8.05 1.31 17.26
C PHE A 446 -8.25 0.91 18.72
N ARG A 447 -7.14 0.79 19.46
CA ARG A 447 -7.12 0.85 20.93
C ARG A 447 -5.97 1.73 21.38
N TRP A 448 -6.21 2.48 22.46
CA TRP A 448 -5.27 3.43 23.07
C TRP A 448 -3.83 2.90 23.11
N GLY A 449 -2.95 3.51 22.31
CA GLY A 449 -1.55 3.13 22.21
C GLY A 449 -1.00 3.26 20.78
N PHE A 450 -0.44 4.43 20.47
CA PHE A 450 0.79 4.64 19.69
C PHE A 450 0.99 4.07 18.28
N MET A 451 -0.05 4.02 17.46
CA MET A 451 0.13 4.70 16.18
C MET A 451 -0.50 6.07 16.29
N ASN A 452 0.33 7.07 16.62
CA ASN A 452 -0.17 8.42 16.73
C ASN A 452 -0.67 8.84 15.33
N THR A 453 -1.99 8.83 15.13
CA THR A 453 -2.63 9.22 13.88
C THR A 453 -2.28 10.66 13.52
N SER A 454 -1.92 11.46 14.51
CA SER A 454 -1.31 12.78 14.35
C SER A 454 0.03 12.75 13.58
N ASN A 455 0.84 11.69 13.67
CA ASN A 455 2.04 11.53 12.84
C ASN A 455 1.71 11.15 11.41
N ILE A 456 0.70 10.29 11.21
CA ILE A 456 0.23 9.93 9.86
C ILE A 456 -0.29 11.18 9.17
N GLY A 457 -1.16 11.93 9.86
CA GLY A 457 -1.68 13.21 9.41
C GLY A 457 -0.55 14.15 9.00
N ARG A 458 0.43 14.37 9.88
CA ARG A 458 1.58 15.23 9.56
C ARG A 458 2.45 14.71 8.43
N ARG A 459 2.67 13.39 8.31
CA ARG A 459 3.43 12.83 7.17
C ARG A 459 2.76 13.18 5.85
N LEU A 460 1.50 12.81 5.70
CA LEU A 460 0.77 13.03 4.46
C LEU A 460 0.60 14.53 4.19
N GLU A 461 0.07 15.29 5.15
CA GLU A 461 -0.16 16.73 4.99
C GLU A 461 1.11 17.54 4.75
N MET A 462 2.13 17.34 5.61
CA MET A 462 3.20 18.32 5.80
C MET A 462 4.55 17.92 5.20
N SER A 463 4.88 16.63 5.09
CA SER A 463 6.23 16.22 4.65
C SER A 463 6.26 15.45 3.33
N TRP A 464 5.37 14.48 3.14
CA TRP A 464 5.41 13.59 2.00
C TRP A 464 4.98 14.29 0.72
N TRP A 465 3.88 15.05 0.74
CA TRP A 465 3.41 15.77 -0.45
C TRP A 465 4.39 16.83 -0.94
N PRO A 466 4.93 17.72 -0.08
CA PRO A 466 5.96 18.68 -0.51
C PRO A 466 7.24 18.02 -1.02
N ALA A 467 7.72 16.96 -0.35
CA ALA A 467 8.92 16.25 -0.80
C ALA A 467 8.68 15.54 -2.14
N TYR A 468 7.53 14.87 -2.29
CA TYR A 468 7.17 14.16 -3.52
C TYR A 468 6.99 15.10 -4.71
N GLU A 469 6.33 16.25 -4.53
CA GLU A 469 6.12 17.22 -5.61
C GLU A 469 7.44 17.74 -6.20
N VAL A 470 8.48 17.78 -5.39
CA VAL A 470 9.85 18.10 -5.81
C VAL A 470 10.50 16.85 -6.44
N PHE A 471 10.64 15.76 -5.68
CA PHE A 471 11.44 14.61 -6.10
C PHE A 471 10.83 13.77 -7.23
N ARG A 472 9.51 13.78 -7.45
CA ARG A 472 8.88 13.07 -8.58
C ARG A 472 9.46 13.51 -9.93
N LYS A 473 10.01 14.72 -10.01
CA LYS A 473 10.63 15.29 -11.22
C LYS A 473 12.08 14.87 -11.40
N SER A 474 12.72 14.35 -10.36
CA SER A 474 14.12 13.92 -10.40
C SER A 474 14.28 12.59 -11.12
N PRO A 475 15.21 12.44 -12.09
CA PRO A 475 15.54 11.14 -12.66
C PRO A 475 16.20 10.20 -11.64
N ASP A 476 16.83 10.75 -10.59
CA ASP A 476 17.48 9.97 -9.52
C ASP A 476 16.51 9.50 -8.42
N PHE A 477 15.24 9.94 -8.44
CA PHE A 477 14.20 9.32 -7.62
C PHE A 477 13.75 8.04 -8.32
N SER A 478 14.10 6.88 -7.77
CA SER A 478 13.92 5.59 -8.48
C SER A 478 12.44 5.26 -8.71
N GLU A 479 12.14 4.46 -9.75
CA GLU A 479 10.76 4.02 -10.00
C GLU A 479 10.21 3.17 -8.86
N GLU A 480 11.05 2.33 -8.25
CA GLU A 480 10.70 1.54 -7.08
C GLU A 480 10.33 2.43 -5.89
N ALA A 481 11.12 3.46 -5.59
CA ALA A 481 10.80 4.41 -4.53
C ALA A 481 9.55 5.23 -4.85
N HIS A 482 9.29 5.49 -6.12
CA HIS A 482 8.08 6.16 -6.56
C HIS A 482 6.83 5.34 -6.25
N PHE A 483 6.84 4.05 -6.60
CA PHE A 483 5.77 3.13 -6.23
C PHE A 483 5.67 2.94 -4.72
N ALA A 484 6.80 2.82 -4.01
CA ALA A 484 6.82 2.69 -2.57
C ALA A 484 6.17 3.91 -1.88
N LEU A 485 6.51 5.13 -2.29
CA LEU A 485 5.92 6.33 -1.69
C LEU A 485 4.41 6.39 -1.92
N LEU A 486 3.94 6.10 -3.13
CA LEU A 486 2.51 6.06 -3.45
C LEU A 486 1.79 4.97 -2.65
N LEU A 487 2.37 3.78 -2.55
CA LEU A 487 1.82 2.71 -1.72
C LEU A 487 1.73 3.13 -0.25
N GLY A 488 2.78 3.75 0.27
CA GLY A 488 2.78 4.34 1.60
C GLY A 488 1.63 5.33 1.75
N MET A 489 1.42 6.24 0.78
CA MET A 489 0.36 7.25 0.86
C MET A 489 -1.03 6.59 0.95
N LEU A 490 -1.28 5.60 0.10
CA LEU A 490 -2.53 4.83 0.09
C LEU A 490 -2.74 4.07 1.40
N ARG A 491 -1.71 3.39 1.91
CA ARG A 491 -1.78 2.64 3.17
C ARG A 491 -2.08 3.55 4.35
N GLN A 492 -1.38 4.67 4.43
CA GLN A 492 -1.53 5.67 5.47
C GLN A 492 -2.91 6.35 5.41
N ALA A 493 -3.42 6.66 4.22
CA ALA A 493 -4.76 7.21 4.01
C ALA A 493 -5.86 6.22 4.44
N ARG A 494 -5.83 4.98 3.95
CA ARG A 494 -6.79 3.91 4.34
C ARG A 494 -6.85 3.71 5.85
N LEU A 495 -5.70 3.80 6.50
CA LEU A 495 -5.57 3.63 7.93
C LEU A 495 -6.22 4.76 8.74
N ILE A 496 -6.11 6.01 8.29
CA ILE A 496 -6.79 7.15 8.92
C ILE A 496 -8.23 7.37 8.41
N MET A 497 -8.67 6.63 7.38
CA MET A 497 -10.09 6.52 7.02
C MET A 497 -10.88 5.65 8.01
N ASN A 498 -10.20 4.77 8.76
CA ASN A 498 -10.86 3.97 9.78
C ASN A 498 -11.53 4.91 10.80
N PRO A 499 -12.85 4.85 11.03
CA PRO A 499 -13.54 5.78 11.94
C PRO A 499 -12.99 5.75 13.36
N SER A 500 -12.45 4.61 13.77
CA SER A 500 -11.83 4.46 15.08
C SER A 500 -10.47 5.18 15.18
N SER A 501 -9.93 5.65 14.04
CA SER A 501 -8.67 6.40 13.94
C SER A 501 -8.70 7.86 14.33
N PHE A 502 -9.91 8.41 14.35
CA PHE A 502 -10.10 9.83 14.49
C PHE A 502 -9.77 10.28 15.92
N ALA A 503 -8.67 11.01 16.07
CA ALA A 503 -8.27 11.59 17.34
C ALA A 503 -9.08 12.87 17.64
N ALA A 504 -10.29 12.69 18.17
CA ALA A 504 -11.22 13.80 18.44
C ALA A 504 -10.75 14.79 19.53
N HIS A 505 -9.67 14.49 20.25
CA HIS A 505 -9.28 15.20 21.48
C HIS A 505 -7.98 16.02 21.36
N ASP A 506 -7.29 15.98 20.22
CA ASP A 506 -6.06 16.74 19.97
C ASP A 506 -6.02 17.33 18.54
N ASP A 507 -4.93 18.01 18.18
CA ASP A 507 -4.72 18.55 16.84
C ASP A 507 -4.52 17.46 15.76
N GLY A 508 -4.36 16.20 16.17
CA GLY A 508 -4.23 15.04 15.28
C GLY A 508 -5.48 14.78 14.47
N GLY A 509 -6.68 15.03 15.02
CA GLY A 509 -7.93 14.96 14.26
C GLY A 509 -7.95 15.95 13.08
N ALA A 510 -7.41 17.15 13.26
CA ALA A 510 -7.31 18.14 12.18
C ALA A 510 -6.28 17.72 11.12
N HIS A 511 -5.09 17.30 11.55
CA HIS A 511 -4.04 16.83 10.65
C HIS A 511 -4.45 15.61 9.83
N THR A 512 -5.14 14.64 10.44
CA THR A 512 -5.66 13.46 9.73
C THR A 512 -6.75 13.80 8.72
N THR A 513 -7.68 14.68 9.09
CA THR A 513 -8.74 15.14 8.17
C THR A 513 -8.15 15.87 6.96
N LEU A 514 -7.19 16.77 7.20
CA LEU A 514 -6.53 17.49 6.12
C LEU A 514 -5.67 16.58 5.26
N ALA A 515 -4.93 15.64 5.87
CA ALA A 515 -4.19 14.62 5.16
C ALA A 515 -5.06 13.77 4.24
N LEU A 516 -6.25 13.35 4.69
CA LEU A 516 -7.21 12.62 3.87
C LEU A 516 -7.69 13.46 2.69
N LEU A 517 -8.17 14.67 2.97
CA LEU A 517 -8.64 15.58 1.92
C LEU A 517 -7.54 15.87 0.90
N GLN A 518 -6.34 16.21 1.36
CA GLN A 518 -5.20 16.53 0.50
C GLN A 518 -4.78 15.30 -0.32
N THR A 519 -4.73 14.12 0.28
CA THR A 519 -4.35 12.89 -0.45
C THR A 519 -5.39 12.53 -1.50
N ALA A 520 -6.69 12.62 -1.19
CA ALA A 520 -7.76 12.39 -2.15
C ALA A 520 -7.73 13.39 -3.32
N LEU A 521 -7.48 14.68 -3.03
CA LEU A 521 -7.37 15.71 -4.07
C LEU A 521 -6.11 15.58 -4.94
N LEU A 522 -5.02 15.06 -4.38
CA LEU A 522 -3.75 14.92 -5.08
C LEU A 522 -3.53 13.54 -5.72
N LEU A 523 -4.38 12.55 -5.43
CA LEU A 523 -4.38 11.21 -6.03
C LEU A 523 -5.77 10.85 -6.61
N PRO A 524 -6.37 11.68 -7.50
CA PRO A 524 -7.66 11.38 -8.09
C PRO A 524 -7.64 10.14 -9.01
N GLU A 525 -6.45 9.63 -9.35
CA GLU A 525 -6.26 8.43 -10.16
C GLU A 525 -6.60 7.12 -9.39
N PHE A 526 -6.91 7.18 -8.09
CA PHE A 526 -7.12 6.02 -7.22
C PHE A 526 -8.57 5.90 -6.73
N LYS A 527 -8.98 4.65 -6.45
CA LYS A 527 -10.33 4.28 -5.97
C LYS A 527 -10.62 4.71 -4.53
#